data_AF-A0A929C9E3-F1
#
_entry.id   AF-A0A929C9E3-F1
#
_cell.length_a   1.000
_cell.length_b   1.000
_cell.length_c   1.000
_cell.angle_alpha   90.00
_cell.angle_beta   90.00
_cell.angle_gamma   90.00
#
_symmetry.space_group_name_H-M   'P 1'
#
loop_
_entity.id
_entity.type
_entity.pdbx_description
1 polymer ?
#
loop_
_entity_poly.entity_id
_entity_poly.type
_entity_poly.pdbx_seq_one_letter_code
_entity_poly.pdbx_strand_id
1 'polypeptide(L)'
;MWATNIVDLIDNHTDENGWFVCSQCGASGFIEKSFDLQEPGYTWELFLRGAIRLGDRDDTYQPFVFMVSYEPNEKANYIWFSYYKDLRETGGRLKLGYGPGGPPVLRTEQLLSLLRQLYDLD
;
A
#
# COMPACT_ATOMS: atom_id res chain seq x y z
N MET A 1 18.87 6.99 -1.73
CA MET A 1 18.66 6.82 -0.27
C MET A 1 17.49 5.86 -0.09
N TRP A 2 17.42 5.10 1.00
CA TRP A 2 16.27 4.22 1.27
C TRP A 2 15.20 4.98 2.05
N ALA A 3 13.92 4.70 1.80
CA ALA A 3 12.84 5.27 2.59
C ALA A 3 12.91 4.79 4.04
N THR A 4 12.74 5.71 4.98
CA THR A 4 12.82 5.47 6.44
C THR A 4 11.48 5.00 7.04
N ASN A 5 10.37 5.37 6.42
CA ASN A 5 9.02 4.94 6.78
C ASN A 5 8.06 5.12 5.58
N ILE A 6 6.78 4.79 5.75
CA ILE A 6 5.79 4.88 4.66
C ILE A 6 5.47 6.32 4.23
N VAL A 7 5.54 7.31 5.12
CA VAL A 7 5.33 8.72 4.74
C VAL A 7 6.47 9.19 3.86
N ASP A 8 7.72 8.87 4.24
CA ASP A 8 8.90 9.15 3.43
C ASP A 8 8.87 8.41 2.09
N LEU A 9 8.39 7.16 2.08
CA LEU A 9 8.21 6.39 0.86
C LEU A 9 7.20 7.05 -0.10
N ILE A 10 6.08 7.56 0.43
CA ILE A 10 5.08 8.27 -0.38
C ILE A 10 5.58 9.65 -0.82
N ASP A 11 6.24 10.41 0.06
CA ASP A 11 6.61 11.80 -0.25
C ASP A 11 7.82 11.88 -1.19
N ASN A 12 8.77 10.95 -1.10
CA ASN A 12 10.07 11.07 -1.77
C ASN A 12 10.40 9.93 -2.73
N HIS A 13 9.59 8.87 -2.75
CA HIS A 13 9.85 7.67 -3.53
C HIS A 13 8.65 7.22 -4.37
N THR A 14 7.67 8.09 -4.58
CA THR A 14 6.64 7.89 -5.60
C THR A 14 6.64 8.99 -6.65
N ASP A 15 6.18 8.67 -7.86
CA ASP A 15 5.81 9.67 -8.86
C ASP A 15 4.44 10.31 -8.57
N GLU A 16 3.97 11.20 -9.45
CA GLU A 16 2.68 11.88 -9.32
C GLU A 16 1.45 10.95 -9.33
N ASN A 17 1.61 9.71 -9.78
CA ASN A 17 0.56 8.70 -9.81
C ASN A 17 0.66 7.72 -8.63
N GLY A 18 1.64 7.91 -7.73
CA GLY A 18 1.87 7.05 -6.58
C GLY A 18 2.70 5.80 -6.89
N TRP A 19 3.33 5.69 -8.08
CA TRP A 19 4.20 4.55 -8.41
C TRP A 19 5.56 4.69 -7.78
N PHE A 20 6.13 3.59 -7.26
CA PHE A 20 7.46 3.65 -6.67
C PHE A 20 8.54 3.93 -7.70
N VAL A 21 9.41 4.88 -7.36
CA VAL A 21 10.54 5.32 -8.17
C VAL A 21 11.79 5.50 -7.32
N CYS A 22 12.96 5.33 -7.94
CA CYS A 22 14.23 5.67 -7.32
C CYS A 22 14.37 7.19 -7.20
N SER A 23 14.53 7.71 -5.99
CA SER A 23 14.68 9.15 -5.74
C SER A 23 15.95 9.77 -6.34
N GLN A 24 16.91 8.96 -6.81
CA GLN A 24 18.16 9.43 -7.40
C GLN A 24 18.14 9.48 -8.92
N CYS A 25 17.49 8.50 -9.58
CA CYS A 25 17.52 8.38 -11.04
C CYS A 25 16.14 8.36 -11.69
N GLY A 26 15.05 8.37 -10.92
CA GLY A 26 13.66 8.34 -11.42
C GLY A 26 13.21 7.00 -12.01
N ALA A 27 14.07 5.97 -12.03
CA ALA A 27 13.70 4.66 -12.54
C ALA A 27 12.59 4.02 -11.69
N SER A 28 11.62 3.38 -12.34
CA SER A 28 10.56 2.64 -11.66
C SER A 28 11.12 1.50 -10.80
N GLY A 29 10.47 1.23 -9.68
CA GLY A 29 10.86 0.18 -8.74
C GLY A 29 9.67 -0.56 -8.14
N PHE A 30 9.98 -1.55 -7.32
CA PHE A 30 9.00 -2.28 -6.52
C PHE A 30 9.67 -2.80 -5.25
N ILE A 31 8.85 -3.21 -4.28
CA ILE A 31 9.30 -3.84 -3.04
C ILE A 31 8.67 -5.23 -2.93
N GLU A 32 9.49 -6.26 -2.80
CA GLU A 32 9.03 -7.63 -2.55
C GLU A 32 8.63 -7.80 -1.09
N LYS A 33 7.50 -8.47 -0.85
CA LYS A 33 7.04 -8.82 0.48
C LYS A 33 6.53 -10.24 0.51
N SER A 34 6.81 -10.92 1.63
CA SER A 34 6.28 -12.23 1.97
C SER A 34 5.78 -12.18 3.41
N PHE A 35 4.63 -12.76 3.67
CA PHE A 35 4.00 -12.85 4.99
C PHE A 35 3.56 -14.28 5.24
N ASP A 36 3.87 -14.83 6.41
CA ASP A 36 3.32 -16.11 6.83
C ASP A 36 1.80 -15.95 7.06
N LEU A 37 1.03 -16.84 6.45
CA LEU A 37 -0.41 -16.93 6.69
C LEU A 37 -0.70 -17.85 7.88
N GLN A 38 -1.93 -17.79 8.39
CA GLN A 38 -2.35 -18.63 9.51
C GLN A 38 -2.29 -20.12 9.15
N GLU A 39 -2.58 -20.46 7.90
CA GLU A 39 -2.51 -21.82 7.40
C GLU A 39 -1.05 -22.30 7.36
N PRO A 40 -0.69 -23.41 8.04
CA PRO A 40 0.68 -23.89 8.10
C PRO A 40 1.28 -24.13 6.71
N GLY A 41 2.42 -23.51 6.44
CA GLY A 41 3.15 -23.65 5.17
C GLY A 41 2.66 -22.75 4.03
N TYR A 42 1.68 -21.88 4.29
CA TYR A 42 1.23 -20.90 3.31
C TYR A 42 1.89 -19.55 3.55
N THR A 43 2.41 -18.97 2.48
CA THR A 43 2.96 -17.61 2.46
C THR A 43 2.15 -16.75 1.48
N TRP A 44 1.99 -15.50 1.83
CA TRP A 44 1.41 -14.48 0.97
C TRP A 44 2.54 -13.61 0.41
N GLU A 45 2.85 -13.83 -0.87
CA GLU A 45 3.94 -13.19 -1.58
C GLU A 45 3.41 -12.19 -2.60
N LEU A 46 4.00 -11.00 -2.63
CA LEU A 46 3.56 -9.93 -3.52
C LEU A 46 4.66 -8.92 -3.80
N PHE A 47 4.39 -8.09 -4.80
CA PHE A 47 5.20 -6.97 -5.22
C PHE A 47 4.43 -5.68 -4.95
N LEU A 48 4.92 -4.86 -4.02
CA LEU A 48 4.41 -3.50 -3.82
C LEU A 48 4.94 -2.62 -4.94
N ARG A 49 4.03 -2.04 -5.73
CA ARG A 49 4.33 -1.22 -6.91
C ARG A 49 4.21 0.27 -6.66
N GLY A 50 3.41 0.63 -5.67
CA GLY A 50 3.16 2.02 -5.33
C GLY A 50 2.34 2.16 -4.06
N ALA A 51 2.16 3.39 -3.62
CA ALA A 51 1.37 3.74 -2.45
C ALA A 51 0.65 5.06 -2.68
N ILE A 52 -0.57 5.16 -2.15
CA ILE A 52 -1.40 6.36 -2.24
C ILE A 52 -1.83 6.75 -0.83
N ARG A 53 -1.52 7.99 -0.41
CA ARG A 53 -2.04 8.60 0.81
C ARG A 53 -3.53 8.87 0.65
N LEU A 54 -4.33 8.50 1.64
CA LEU A 54 -5.78 8.76 1.65
C LEU A 54 -6.19 9.94 2.55
N GLY A 55 -5.35 10.30 3.53
CA GLY A 55 -5.61 11.41 4.46
C GLY A 55 -4.89 12.69 4.06
N ASP A 56 -5.10 13.74 4.85
CA ASP A 56 -4.38 15.00 4.67
C ASP A 56 -2.95 14.86 5.21
N ARG A 57 -2.01 15.63 4.66
CA ARG A 57 -0.57 15.53 5.01
C ARG A 57 -0.30 15.73 6.51
N ASP A 58 -1.11 16.54 7.16
CA ASP A 58 -0.93 16.94 8.57
C ASP A 58 -1.72 16.04 9.55
N ASP A 59 -2.41 15.01 9.06
CA ASP A 59 -3.12 14.07 9.92
C ASP A 59 -2.15 13.27 10.80
N THR A 60 -2.45 13.18 12.09
CA THR A 60 -1.65 12.36 13.02
C THR A 60 -1.66 10.88 12.65
N TYR A 61 -2.78 10.40 12.10
CA TYR A 61 -2.94 9.06 11.58
C TYR A 61 -3.05 9.14 10.06
N GLN A 62 -2.03 8.65 9.37
CA GLN A 62 -1.94 8.70 7.91
C GLN A 62 -2.50 7.40 7.31
N PRO A 63 -3.75 7.36 6.85
CA PRO A 63 -4.25 6.22 6.08
C PRO A 63 -3.63 6.23 4.68
N PHE A 64 -3.38 5.03 4.15
CA PHE A 64 -2.81 4.84 2.83
C PHE A 64 -3.18 3.45 2.30
N VAL A 65 -3.07 3.28 0.98
CA VAL A 65 -3.19 1.99 0.31
C VAL A 65 -1.91 1.66 -0.42
N PHE A 66 -1.61 0.38 -0.54
CA PHE A 66 -0.59 -0.11 -1.48
C PHE A 66 -1.25 -0.56 -2.77
N MET A 67 -0.61 -0.23 -3.89
CA MET A 67 -0.87 -0.84 -5.19
C MET A 67 0.05 -2.04 -5.35
N VAL A 68 -0.49 -3.22 -5.61
CA VAL A 68 0.26 -4.48 -5.56
C VAL A 68 -0.01 -5.37 -6.77
N SER A 69 0.94 -6.24 -7.09
CA SER A 69 0.81 -7.33 -8.05
C SER A 69 1.34 -8.63 -7.44
N TYR A 70 0.93 -9.79 -7.97
CA TYR A 70 1.42 -11.09 -7.52
C TYR A 70 2.56 -11.62 -8.38
N GLU A 71 2.72 -11.09 -9.59
CA GLU A 71 3.80 -11.46 -10.49
C GLU A 71 4.86 -10.35 -10.61
N PRO A 72 6.15 -10.70 -10.81
CA PRO A 72 7.26 -9.73 -10.87
C PRO A 72 7.18 -8.72 -12.03
N ASN A 73 6.52 -9.07 -13.13
CA ASN A 73 6.40 -8.22 -14.33
C ASN A 73 4.98 -7.73 -14.59
N GLU A 74 4.04 -8.00 -13.68
CA GLU A 74 2.66 -7.57 -13.81
C GLU A 74 2.48 -6.14 -13.26
N LYS A 75 1.58 -5.39 -13.88
CA LYS A 75 1.14 -4.09 -13.35
C LYS A 75 0.37 -4.29 -12.05
N ALA A 76 0.30 -3.27 -11.20
CA ALA A 76 -0.58 -3.37 -10.04
C ALA A 76 -2.05 -3.44 -10.45
N ASN A 77 -2.69 -4.53 -10.09
CA ASN A 77 -4.10 -4.82 -10.33
C ASN A 77 -4.86 -5.16 -9.04
N TYR A 78 -4.19 -5.04 -7.90
CA TYR A 78 -4.79 -5.17 -6.58
C TYR A 78 -4.44 -3.97 -5.71
N ILE A 79 -5.36 -3.65 -4.81
CA ILE A 79 -5.25 -2.60 -3.82
C ILE A 79 -5.26 -3.26 -2.45
N TRP A 80 -4.13 -3.16 -1.75
CA TRP A 80 -4.01 -3.58 -0.36
C TRP A 80 -4.32 -2.39 0.55
N PHE A 81 -5.42 -2.51 1.30
CA PHE A 81 -5.81 -1.54 2.31
C PHE A 81 -4.98 -1.72 3.59
N SER A 82 -4.14 -0.74 3.90
CA SER A 82 -3.47 -0.65 5.19
C SER A 82 -4.28 0.24 6.13
N TYR A 83 -4.16 0.03 7.44
CA TYR A 83 -4.97 0.82 8.37
C TYR A 83 -4.47 2.28 8.46
N TYR A 84 -3.25 2.48 8.95
CA TYR A 84 -2.57 3.78 8.92
C TYR A 84 -1.12 3.70 9.43
N LYS A 85 -0.35 4.77 9.23
CA LYS A 85 0.84 5.09 10.00
C LYS A 85 0.52 6.15 11.05
N ASP A 86 0.80 5.83 12.32
CA ASP A 86 0.70 6.76 13.44
C ASP A 86 1.99 7.58 13.55
N LEU A 87 1.87 8.90 13.39
CA LEU A 87 2.98 9.85 13.33
C LEU A 87 3.36 10.48 14.67
N ARG A 88 2.71 10.09 15.78
CA ARG A 88 3.10 10.59 17.10
C ARG A 88 4.56 10.27 17.39
N GLU A 89 5.31 11.27 17.86
CA GLU A 89 6.75 11.15 18.16
C GLU A 89 7.04 9.99 19.13
N THR A 90 6.19 9.84 20.14
CA THR A 90 6.28 8.74 21.11
C THR A 90 5.12 7.77 20.91
N GLY A 91 5.44 6.50 20.69
CA GLY A 91 4.47 5.41 20.56
C GLY A 91 3.81 5.26 19.18
N GLY A 92 4.15 6.14 18.22
CA GLY A 92 3.67 6.03 16.85
C GLY A 92 4.23 4.81 16.13
N ARG A 93 3.36 3.97 15.57
CA ARG A 93 3.73 2.74 14.85
C ARG A 93 2.98 2.59 13.54
N LEU A 94 3.54 1.79 12.64
CA LEU A 94 2.85 1.36 11.43
C LEU A 94 1.80 0.32 11.79
N LYS A 95 0.56 0.50 11.29
CA LYS A 95 -0.52 -0.47 11.41
C LYS A 95 -0.95 -0.91 10.02
N LEU A 96 -0.41 -2.03 9.58
CA LEU A 96 -0.73 -2.61 8.27
C LEU A 96 -2.12 -3.27 8.22
N GLY A 97 -2.67 -3.65 9.38
CA GLY A 97 -4.05 -4.16 9.46
C GLY A 97 -4.26 -5.53 8.83
N TYR A 98 -3.25 -6.40 8.78
CA TYR A 98 -3.44 -7.80 8.37
C TYR A 98 -3.83 -8.69 9.55
N GLY A 99 -4.80 -9.56 9.31
CA GLY A 99 -5.23 -10.60 10.24
C GLY A 99 -4.58 -11.94 9.92
N PRO A 100 -5.03 -13.02 10.58
CA PRO A 100 -4.52 -14.37 10.33
C PRO A 100 -4.63 -14.82 8.86
N GLY A 101 -5.69 -14.40 8.16
CA GLY A 101 -5.88 -14.67 6.72
C GLY A 101 -5.19 -13.70 5.76
N GLY A 102 -4.24 -12.90 6.25
CA GLY A 102 -3.57 -11.85 5.48
C GLY A 102 -4.32 -10.50 5.52
N PRO A 103 -3.86 -9.51 4.74
CA PRO A 103 -4.50 -8.21 4.70
C PRO A 103 -5.74 -8.16 3.82
N PRO A 104 -6.57 -7.12 4.00
CA PRO A 104 -7.66 -6.82 3.07
C PRO A 104 -7.10 -6.33 1.73
N VAL A 105 -7.34 -7.12 0.68
CA VAL A 105 -6.91 -6.83 -0.69
C VAL A 105 -8.10 -6.96 -1.64
N LEU A 106 -8.30 -5.98 -2.51
CA LEU A 106 -9.31 -6.01 -3.57
C LEU A 106 -8.64 -5.90 -4.93
N ARG A 107 -9.19 -6.57 -5.95
CA ARG A 107 -8.82 -6.26 -7.34
C ARG A 107 -9.29 -4.84 -7.69
N THR A 108 -8.54 -4.15 -8.54
CA THR A 108 -8.90 -2.80 -9.00
C THR A 108 -10.32 -2.76 -9.58
N GLU A 109 -10.71 -3.76 -10.37
CA GLU A 109 -12.07 -3.87 -10.93
C GLU A 109 -13.16 -3.98 -9.85
N GLN A 110 -12.89 -4.71 -8.77
CA GLN A 110 -13.83 -4.84 -7.65
C GLN A 110 -13.97 -3.52 -6.90
N LEU A 111 -12.86 -2.80 -6.70
CA LEU A 111 -12.89 -1.47 -6.08
C LEU A 111 -13.67 -0.47 -6.95
N LEU A 112 -13.43 -0.43 -8.26
CA LEU A 112 -14.16 0.44 -9.18
C LEU A 112 -15.66 0.11 -9.19
N SER A 113 -16.02 -1.17 -9.16
CA SER A 113 -17.41 -1.61 -9.03
C SER A 113 -18.05 -1.14 -7.72
N LEU A 114 -17.33 -1.21 -6.60
CA LEU A 114 -17.78 -0.69 -5.31
C LEU A 114 -17.98 0.83 -5.37
N LEU A 115 -17.00 1.58 -5.88
CA LEU A 115 -17.09 3.03 -5.99
C LEU A 115 -18.29 3.47 -6.84
N ARG A 116 -18.54 2.76 -7.95
CA ARG A 116 -19.72 3.01 -8.78
C ARG A 116 -21.02 2.79 -8.01
N GLN A 117 -21.14 1.67 -7.28
CA GLN A 117 -22.32 1.39 -6.47
C GLN A 117 -22.53 2.45 -5.38
N LEU A 118 -21.45 2.92 -4.74
CA LEU A 118 -21.54 3.99 -3.75
C LEU A 118 -21.98 5.31 -4.38
N TYR A 119 -21.44 5.66 -5.55
CA TYR A 119 -21.83 6.85 -6.29
C TYR A 119 -23.32 6.81 -6.69
N ASP A 120 -23.84 5.65 -7.09
CA ASP A 120 -25.24 5.49 -7.46
C ASP A 120 -26.21 5.55 -6.26
N LEU A 121 -25.70 5.55 -5.01
CA LEU A 121 -26.48 5.67 -3.78
C LEU A 121 -26.62 7.12 -3.27
N ASP A 122 -25.75 8.03 -3.72
CA ASP A 122 -25.78 9.47 -3.38
C ASP A 122 -26.69 10.27 -4.33
#